data_AF-Q22PC3-F1
#
_entry.id   AF-Q22PC3-F1
#
_cell.length_a   1.000
_cell.length_b   1.000
_cell.length_c   1.000
_cell.angle_alpha   90.00
_cell.angle_beta   90.00
_cell.angle_gamma   90.00
#
_symmetry.space_group_name_H-M   'P 1'
#
loop_
_entity.id
_entity.type
_entity.pdbx_description
1 polymer ?
#
loop_
_entity_poly.entity_id
_entity_poly.type
_entity_poly.pdbx_seq_one_letter_code
_entity_poly.pdbx_strand_id
1 'polypeptide(L)'
;MPPRKNRPKDEQQELGLVQDTNSKYGQYNQIDNNYELQKYQTTNIDIVIFHQYKESKTLFQHQKAYINQNNEIVLSEILKNIKASGFEFTNAMISYFDPISDLYRYCGRDPLDHTVGVPISCINSNQLEIKLRCGQRNIVDMLIQEQKNKEENDETEARLNPTSANANQKNNRVKERKIGEVVEKVALWRRFYTGFYDENGKFINMPLDNAALKVGISKKTLDDYLLQIRCGKKYGFNFNKNLSERIGKLRSFVKSHKNKESNNQGYGGNDSGGEDNDA
;
A
#
# COMPACT_ATOMS: atom_id res chain seq x y z
N MET A 1 33.21 -1.83 -5.94
CA MET A 1 33.12 -2.01 -4.48
C MET A 1 33.64 -3.39 -4.12
N PRO A 2 34.74 -3.52 -3.37
CA PRO A 2 35.22 -4.82 -2.92
C PRO A 2 34.37 -5.35 -1.75
N PRO A 3 34.33 -6.67 -1.51
CA PRO A 3 33.50 -7.27 -0.46
C PRO A 3 34.11 -7.03 0.93
N ARG A 4 33.25 -6.64 1.88
CA ARG A 4 33.63 -6.44 3.30
C ARG A 4 34.02 -7.78 3.94
N LYS A 5 35.23 -7.82 4.51
CA LYS A 5 35.72 -8.91 5.38
C LYS A 5 34.91 -8.94 6.69
N ASN A 6 34.55 -10.14 7.13
CA ASN A 6 33.88 -10.41 8.40
C ASN A 6 34.79 -10.03 9.58
N ARG A 7 34.24 -9.34 10.58
CA ARG A 7 34.90 -9.02 11.85
C ARG A 7 34.83 -10.25 12.79
N PRO A 8 35.90 -10.59 13.53
CA PRO A 8 35.90 -11.73 14.46
C PRO A 8 34.95 -11.51 15.64
N LYS A 9 34.33 -12.61 16.07
CA LYS A 9 33.64 -12.74 17.36
C LYS A 9 34.73 -12.95 18.40
N ASP A 10 34.88 -12.03 19.35
CA ASP A 10 35.44 -12.24 20.69
C ASP A 10 35.67 -10.85 21.31
N GLU A 11 34.57 -10.20 21.70
CA GLU A 11 34.57 -9.04 22.60
C GLU A 11 33.11 -8.77 23.02
N GLN A 12 32.59 -9.62 23.90
CA GLN A 12 31.38 -9.35 24.67
C GLN A 12 31.59 -9.89 26.08
N GLN A 13 32.06 -9.03 26.98
CA GLN A 13 31.90 -9.20 28.42
C GLN A 13 31.43 -7.89 29.04
N GLU A 14 30.49 -8.06 29.97
CA GLU A 14 30.02 -7.14 31.00
C GLU A 14 29.33 -5.85 30.55
N LEU A 15 28.00 -5.86 30.61
CA LEU A 15 27.22 -4.91 31.41
C LEU A 15 25.86 -5.55 31.72
N GLY A 16 25.64 -5.88 32.99
CA GLY A 16 24.38 -6.42 33.48
C GLY A 16 23.27 -5.39 33.40
N LEU A 17 22.20 -5.73 32.69
CA LEU A 17 20.91 -5.05 32.77
C LEU A 17 19.84 -6.11 33.05
N VAL A 18 19.23 -5.95 34.23
CA VAL A 18 18.10 -6.70 34.75
C VAL A 18 16.94 -6.63 33.76
N GLN A 19 16.44 -7.79 33.32
CA GLN A 19 15.23 -7.91 32.51
C GLN A 19 14.02 -7.96 33.43
N ASP A 20 13.35 -6.82 33.62
CA ASP A 20 11.98 -6.81 34.11
C ASP A 20 11.03 -7.09 32.95
N THR A 21 10.61 -8.35 32.84
CA THR A 21 9.51 -8.79 32.00
C THR A 21 8.18 -8.45 32.67
N ASN A 22 7.57 -7.31 32.32
CA ASN A 22 6.14 -7.09 32.51
C ASN A 22 5.63 -5.97 31.58
N SER A 23 5.41 -6.31 30.32
CA SER A 23 4.71 -5.44 29.38
C SER A 23 3.20 -5.62 29.57
N LYS A 24 2.67 -4.81 30.46
CA LYS A 24 1.26 -4.62 30.78
C LYS A 24 0.63 -3.74 29.69
N TYR A 25 0.44 -4.27 28.48
CA TYR A 25 -0.45 -3.63 27.49
C TYR A 25 -1.89 -3.89 27.89
N GLY A 26 -2.41 -2.92 28.65
CA GLY A 26 -3.72 -2.93 29.25
C GLY A 26 -4.87 -2.99 28.25
N GLN A 27 -5.94 -3.59 28.74
CA GLN A 27 -7.31 -3.39 28.31
C GLN A 27 -7.55 -1.90 28.08
N TYR A 28 -7.80 -1.50 26.83
CA TYR A 28 -8.41 -0.22 26.54
C TYR A 28 -9.88 -0.33 26.93
N ASN A 29 -10.18 0.16 28.13
CA ASN A 29 -11.53 0.42 28.57
C ASN A 29 -12.18 1.40 27.59
N GLN A 30 -13.38 1.05 27.13
CA GLN A 30 -14.31 1.99 26.51
C GLN A 30 -14.70 3.02 27.57
N ILE A 31 -13.87 4.05 27.73
CA ILE A 31 -14.23 5.22 28.51
C ILE A 31 -15.21 6.01 27.63
N ASP A 32 -16.39 6.29 28.17
CA ASP A 32 -17.42 7.10 27.52
C ASP A 32 -16.85 8.46 27.08
N ASN A 33 -16.53 8.57 25.79
CA ASN A 33 -15.93 9.74 25.13
C ASN A 33 -16.76 11.04 25.22
N ASN A 34 -17.93 11.01 25.87
CA ASN A 34 -18.81 12.17 25.97
C ASN A 34 -18.43 13.15 27.10
N TYR A 35 -17.69 12.72 28.13
CA TYR A 35 -17.40 13.59 29.28
C TYR A 35 -16.22 14.55 29.10
N GLU A 36 -15.29 14.32 28.15
CA GLU A 36 -14.16 15.24 27.92
C GLU A 36 -14.46 16.37 26.94
N LEU A 37 -15.52 16.27 26.13
CA LEU A 37 -15.82 17.25 25.08
C LEU A 37 -16.30 18.62 25.60
N GLN A 38 -16.64 18.73 26.89
CA GLN A 38 -17.14 19.98 27.48
C GLN A 38 -16.07 21.07 27.65
N LYS A 39 -14.78 20.76 27.43
CA LYS A 39 -13.67 21.72 27.60
C LYS A 39 -13.18 22.37 26.31
N TYR A 40 -13.79 22.06 25.16
CA TYR A 40 -13.33 22.55 23.87
C TYR A 40 -14.10 23.80 23.45
N GLN A 41 -13.38 24.79 22.95
CA GLN A 41 -14.00 25.88 22.18
C GLN A 41 -14.35 25.35 20.79
N THR A 42 -15.46 25.82 20.21
CA THR A 42 -15.88 25.40 18.87
C THR A 42 -15.78 26.55 17.89
N THR A 43 -15.30 26.27 16.67
CA THR A 43 -15.30 27.22 15.56
C THR A 43 -15.69 26.51 14.26
N ASN A 44 -16.08 27.26 13.24
CA ASN A 44 -16.36 26.73 11.91
C ASN A 44 -15.25 27.14 10.96
N ILE A 45 -14.62 26.16 10.32
CA ILE A 45 -13.51 26.38 9.38
C ILE A 45 -13.77 25.68 8.07
N ASP A 46 -13.15 26.17 7.02
CA ASP A 46 -13.14 25.51 5.74
C ASP A 46 -11.96 24.54 5.66
N ILE A 47 -12.20 23.31 5.20
CA ILE A 47 -11.15 22.30 5.03
C ILE A 47 -10.90 22.06 3.55
N VAL A 48 -9.65 22.24 3.12
CA VAL A 48 -9.21 21.88 1.78
C VAL A 48 -8.42 20.60 1.85
N ILE A 49 -8.92 19.55 1.19
CA ILE A 49 -8.23 18.27 1.09
C ILE A 49 -7.54 18.16 -0.26
N PHE A 50 -6.21 18.03 -0.24
CA PHE A 50 -5.42 17.67 -1.40
C PHE A 50 -5.20 16.15 -1.45
N HIS A 51 -5.69 15.51 -2.50
CA HIS A 51 -5.49 14.07 -2.73
C HIS A 51 -4.37 13.84 -3.73
N GLN A 52 -3.23 13.28 -3.26
CA GLN A 52 -1.97 13.25 -4.03
C GLN A 52 -2.07 12.63 -5.44
N TYR A 53 -3.01 11.72 -5.69
CA TYR A 53 -3.16 11.03 -6.99
C TYR A 53 -4.27 11.58 -7.88
N LYS A 54 -5.16 12.42 -7.33
CA LYS A 54 -6.28 12.96 -8.12
C LYS A 54 -5.96 14.34 -8.69
N GLU A 55 -4.81 14.92 -8.31
CA GLU A 55 -4.42 16.30 -8.60
C GLU A 55 -5.54 17.33 -8.35
N SER A 56 -6.50 16.95 -7.50
CA SER A 56 -7.69 17.74 -7.22
C SER A 56 -7.72 18.11 -5.74
N LYS A 57 -8.23 19.32 -5.49
CA LYS A 57 -8.55 19.83 -4.16
C LYS A 57 -10.05 19.67 -3.96
N THR A 58 -10.45 19.15 -2.80
CA THR A 58 -11.86 19.08 -2.38
C THR A 58 -12.05 20.05 -1.23
N LEU A 59 -13.03 20.95 -1.33
CA LEU A 59 -13.35 21.93 -0.30
C LEU A 59 -14.56 21.46 0.51
N PHE A 60 -14.41 21.41 1.82
CA PHE A 60 -15.49 21.18 2.77
C PHE A 60 -15.71 22.46 3.55
N GLN A 61 -16.83 23.13 3.30
CA GLN A 61 -17.12 24.42 3.93
C GLN A 61 -17.72 24.24 5.32
N HIS A 62 -17.50 25.23 6.19
CA HIS A 62 -18.15 25.36 7.50
C HIS A 62 -18.08 24.09 8.37
N GLN A 63 -16.93 23.40 8.35
CA GLN A 63 -16.71 22.23 9.17
C GLN A 63 -16.52 22.65 10.62
N LYS A 64 -17.27 22.01 11.52
CA LYS A 64 -17.15 22.23 12.95
C LYS A 64 -15.81 21.67 13.45
N ALA A 65 -15.00 22.54 14.02
CA ALA A 65 -13.71 22.21 14.62
C ALA A 65 -13.74 22.47 16.13
N TYR A 66 -13.00 21.64 16.87
CA TYR A 66 -12.85 21.72 18.32
C TYR A 66 -11.43 22.16 18.65
N ILE A 67 -11.31 23.19 19.47
CA ILE A 67 -10.03 23.77 19.90
C ILE A 67 -9.76 23.34 21.33
N ASN A 68 -8.61 22.69 21.54
CA ASN A 68 -8.16 22.20 22.83
C ASN A 68 -7.61 23.35 23.72
N GLN A 69 -7.22 23.02 24.95
CA GLN A 69 -6.65 24.00 25.90
C GLN A 69 -5.31 24.61 25.44
N ASN A 70 -4.62 23.95 24.51
CA ASN A 70 -3.36 24.42 23.92
C ASN A 70 -3.58 25.32 22.69
N ASN A 71 -4.83 25.70 22.39
CA ASN A 71 -5.19 26.48 21.21
C ASN A 71 -4.86 25.77 19.88
N GLU A 72 -5.04 24.45 19.88
CA GLU A 72 -4.88 23.59 18.70
C GLU A 72 -6.21 22.97 18.32
N ILE A 73 -6.44 22.85 17.01
CA ILE A 73 -7.58 22.14 16.44
C ILE A 73 -7.36 20.64 16.55
N VAL A 74 -8.33 19.93 17.12
CA VAL A 74 -8.34 18.47 17.18
C VAL A 74 -8.65 17.89 15.80
N LEU A 75 -7.63 17.35 15.13
CA LEU A 75 -7.74 16.93 13.73
C LEU A 75 -8.59 15.66 13.54
N SER A 76 -8.58 14.77 14.53
CA SER A 76 -9.32 13.49 14.49
C SER A 76 -10.83 13.69 14.30
N GLU A 77 -11.42 14.67 15.00
CA GLU A 77 -12.85 14.98 14.92
C GLU A 77 -13.24 15.56 13.54
N ILE A 78 -12.39 16.42 12.97
CA ILE A 78 -12.60 16.94 11.62
C ILE A 78 -12.62 15.81 10.59
N LEU A 79 -11.66 14.88 10.69
CA LEU A 79 -11.58 13.74 9.77
C LEU A 79 -12.77 12.78 9.93
N LYS A 80 -13.29 12.59 11.15
CA LYS A 80 -14.54 11.84 11.38
C LYS A 80 -15.72 12.50 10.68
N ASN A 81 -15.87 13.82 10.80
CA ASN A 81 -16.94 14.58 10.13
C ASN A 81 -16.84 14.49 8.61
N ILE A 82 -15.63 14.61 8.06
CA ILE A 82 -15.39 14.45 6.62
C ILE A 82 -15.76 13.04 6.16
N LYS A 83 -15.40 11.99 6.91
CA LYS A 83 -15.83 10.62 6.60
C LYS A 83 -17.34 10.46 6.63
N ALA A 84 -18.01 11.06 7.62
CA ALA A 84 -19.47 11.06 7.73
C ALA A 84 -20.16 11.78 6.55
N SER A 85 -19.47 12.70 5.87
CA SER A 85 -19.94 13.33 4.63
C SER A 85 -19.82 12.45 3.37
N GLY A 86 -19.32 11.22 3.51
CA GLY A 86 -19.14 10.27 2.40
C GLY A 86 -17.78 10.35 1.72
N PHE A 87 -16.85 11.16 2.24
CA PHE A 87 -15.49 11.20 1.71
C PHE A 87 -14.63 10.08 2.32
N GLU A 88 -14.51 8.97 1.59
CA GLU A 88 -13.84 7.77 2.06
C GLU A 88 -12.32 7.80 1.91
N PHE A 89 -11.63 7.53 3.00
CA PHE A 89 -10.20 7.21 3.02
C PHE A 89 -9.91 6.27 4.20
N THR A 90 -8.96 5.36 3.98
CA THR A 90 -8.51 4.39 4.99
C THR A 90 -7.00 4.25 4.92
N ASN A 91 -6.35 4.15 6.08
CA ASN A 91 -4.89 4.01 6.20
C ASN A 91 -4.11 5.09 5.41
N ALA A 92 -4.69 6.29 5.33
CA ALA A 92 -4.06 7.42 4.67
C ALA A 92 -3.03 8.06 5.60
N MET A 93 -1.87 8.42 5.06
CA MET A 93 -0.96 9.32 5.76
C MET A 93 -1.52 10.73 5.68
N ILE A 94 -1.66 11.37 6.84
CA ILE A 94 -2.29 12.67 6.99
C ILE A 94 -1.21 13.71 7.29
N SER A 95 -1.31 14.86 6.64
CA SER A 95 -0.43 16.00 6.89
C SER A 95 -1.23 17.29 6.76
N TYR A 96 -0.96 18.30 7.57
CA TYR A 96 -1.51 19.65 7.38
C TYR A 96 -0.46 20.57 6.78
N PHE A 97 -0.89 21.63 6.09
CA PHE A 97 -0.01 22.67 5.60
C PHE A 97 0.27 23.71 6.69
N ASP A 98 1.54 23.96 6.97
CA ASP A 98 1.99 25.00 7.89
C ASP A 98 2.46 26.22 7.06
N PRO A 99 1.70 27.34 7.07
CA PRO A 99 2.01 28.52 6.26
C PRO A 99 3.28 29.25 6.71
N ILE A 100 3.71 29.06 7.97
CA ILE A 100 4.92 29.72 8.49
C ILE A 100 6.17 29.06 7.90
N SER A 101 6.16 27.73 7.82
CA SER A 101 7.29 26.97 7.30
C SER A 101 7.20 26.65 5.81
N ASP A 102 6.04 26.90 5.17
CA ASP A 102 5.74 26.56 3.77
C ASP A 102 5.88 25.05 3.46
N LEU A 103 5.47 24.21 4.43
CA LEU A 103 5.67 22.76 4.39
C LEU A 103 4.45 22.01 4.89
N TYR A 104 4.29 20.78 4.42
CA TYR A 104 3.32 19.85 4.99
C TYR A 104 3.91 19.10 6.19
N ARG A 105 3.33 19.27 7.38
CA ARG A 105 3.70 18.57 8.61
C ARG A 105 2.91 17.29 8.77
N TYR A 106 3.62 16.18 9.03
CA TYR A 106 3.02 14.86 9.17
C TYR A 106 2.33 14.70 10.53
N CYS A 107 1.07 14.24 10.52
CA CYS A 107 0.24 14.08 11.71
C CYS A 107 0.15 12.63 12.18
N GLY A 108 0.28 11.67 11.26
CA GLY A 108 0.02 10.26 11.54
C GLY A 108 -0.68 9.55 10.40
N ARG A 109 -1.18 8.35 10.69
CA ARG A 109 -2.02 7.56 9.79
C ARG A 109 -3.45 7.53 10.29
N ASP A 110 -4.39 7.45 9.36
CA ASP A 110 -5.79 7.21 9.67
C ASP A 110 -6.01 5.79 10.25
N PRO A 111 -6.75 5.63 11.37
CA PRO A 111 -7.36 6.68 12.20
C PRO A 111 -6.32 7.43 13.06
N LEU A 112 -6.45 8.76 13.15
CA LEU A 112 -5.58 9.58 14.01
C LEU A 112 -5.95 9.44 15.49
N ASP A 113 -4.94 9.57 16.32
CA ASP A 113 -5.09 9.75 17.76
C ASP A 113 -5.80 11.07 18.08
N HIS A 114 -6.62 11.09 19.13
CA HIS A 114 -7.41 12.25 19.57
C HIS A 114 -6.54 13.38 20.13
N THR A 115 -5.30 13.07 20.51
CA THR A 115 -4.31 14.04 20.98
C THR A 115 -3.67 14.86 19.86
N VAL A 116 -3.87 14.49 18.60
CA VAL A 116 -3.25 15.16 17.45
C VAL A 116 -3.93 16.50 17.18
N GLY A 117 -3.25 17.57 17.60
CA GLY A 117 -3.63 18.97 17.38
C GLY A 117 -2.96 19.61 16.17
N VAL A 118 -3.64 20.58 15.56
CA VAL A 118 -3.06 21.51 14.59
C VAL A 118 -3.09 22.92 15.19
N PRO A 119 -1.96 23.63 15.33
CA PRO A 119 -1.96 24.98 15.87
C PRO A 119 -2.89 25.91 15.11
N ILE A 120 -3.66 26.74 15.82
CA ILE A 120 -4.61 27.68 15.19
C ILE A 120 -3.93 28.66 14.22
N SER A 121 -2.65 28.95 14.44
CA SER A 121 -1.82 29.78 13.55
C SER A 121 -1.62 29.19 12.15
N CYS A 122 -1.91 27.91 11.96
CA CYS A 122 -1.84 27.25 10.65
C CYS A 122 -3.10 27.46 9.80
N ILE A 123 -4.15 28.07 10.37
CA ILE A 123 -5.37 28.41 9.63
C ILE A 123 -5.14 29.73 8.90
N ASN A 124 -5.17 29.71 7.57
CA ASN A 124 -5.09 30.90 6.76
C ASN A 124 -6.48 31.26 6.22
N SER A 125 -6.96 32.47 6.47
CA SER A 125 -8.25 32.95 5.92
C SER A 125 -9.43 32.02 6.26
N ASN A 126 -9.47 31.52 7.51
CA ASN A 126 -10.44 30.52 7.98
C ASN A 126 -10.38 29.15 7.28
N GLN A 127 -9.27 28.87 6.59
CA GLN A 127 -9.07 27.64 5.83
C GLN A 127 -7.88 26.83 6.38
N LEU A 128 -8.10 25.52 6.52
CA LEU A 128 -7.07 24.54 6.85
C LEU A 128 -6.85 23.60 5.67
N GLU A 129 -5.61 23.54 5.17
CA GLU A 129 -5.24 22.62 4.10
C GLU A 129 -4.65 21.31 4.64
N ILE A 130 -5.24 20.19 4.23
CA ILE A 130 -4.85 18.83 4.60
C ILE A 130 -4.45 18.07 3.35
N LYS A 131 -3.28 17.44 3.39
CA LYS A 131 -2.83 16.52 2.36
C LYS A 131 -3.03 15.08 2.81
N LEU A 132 -3.81 14.36 2.02
CA LEU A 132 -4.01 12.93 2.19
C LEU A 132 -3.15 12.16 1.20
N ARG A 133 -2.31 11.29 1.74
CA ARG A 133 -1.55 10.31 0.97
C ARG A 133 -2.06 8.93 1.32
N CYS A 134 -3.09 8.50 0.62
CA CYS A 134 -3.44 7.09 0.57
C CYS A 134 -2.23 6.35 -0.04
N GLY A 135 -1.89 5.15 0.44
CA GLY A 135 -1.07 4.26 -0.39
C GLY A 135 -1.74 4.15 -1.77
N GLN A 136 -0.97 4.02 -2.87
CA GLN A 136 -1.61 3.66 -4.15
C GLN A 136 -2.57 2.51 -3.82
N ARG A 137 -3.88 2.69 -4.04
CA ARG A 137 -4.84 1.59 -3.88
C ARG A 137 -4.19 0.44 -4.61
N ASN A 138 -3.81 -0.58 -3.85
CA ASN A 138 -3.03 -1.65 -4.40
C ASN A 138 -3.91 -2.20 -5.52
N ILE A 139 -3.40 -2.35 -6.75
CA ILE A 139 -4.20 -2.85 -7.90
C ILE A 139 -5.06 -4.06 -7.47
N VAL A 140 -4.48 -4.85 -6.57
CA VAL A 140 -5.05 -5.85 -5.68
C VAL A 140 -6.41 -5.50 -5.07
N ASP A 141 -6.52 -4.45 -4.26
CA ASP A 141 -7.73 -4.11 -3.52
C ASP A 141 -8.83 -3.64 -4.47
N MET A 142 -8.44 -2.97 -5.57
CA MET A 142 -9.36 -2.58 -6.64
C MET A 142 -9.91 -3.80 -7.39
N LEU A 143 -9.07 -4.79 -7.69
CA LEU A 143 -9.46 -6.04 -8.37
C LEU A 143 -10.27 -6.99 -7.45
N ILE A 144 -9.96 -7.04 -6.15
CA ILE A 144 -10.72 -7.83 -5.16
C ILE A 144 -12.15 -7.27 -5.02
N GLN A 145 -12.30 -5.95 -5.00
CA GLN A 145 -13.61 -5.31 -4.94
C GLN A 145 -14.42 -5.54 -6.23
N GLU A 146 -13.75 -5.52 -7.38
CA GLU A 146 -14.36 -5.85 -8.68
C GLU A 146 -14.83 -7.31 -8.76
N GLN A 147 -14.15 -8.26 -8.11
CA GLN A 147 -14.58 -9.66 -7.99
C GLN A 147 -15.74 -9.86 -7.02
N LYS A 148 -15.73 -9.23 -5.84
CA LYS A 148 -16.88 -9.29 -4.92
C LYS A 148 -18.16 -8.81 -5.60
N ASN A 149 -18.08 -7.70 -6.31
CA ASN A 149 -19.21 -7.17 -7.08
C ASN A 149 -19.63 -8.10 -8.23
N LYS A 150 -18.71 -8.89 -8.78
CA LYS A 150 -19.00 -9.83 -9.87
C LYS A 150 -19.59 -11.14 -9.35
N GLU A 151 -19.12 -11.65 -8.22
CA GLU A 151 -19.68 -12.83 -7.55
C GLU A 151 -21.12 -12.57 -7.07
N GLU A 152 -21.43 -11.37 -6.57
CA GLU A 152 -22.81 -10.97 -6.24
C GLU A 152 -23.74 -10.94 -7.47
N ASN A 153 -23.21 -10.56 -8.64
CA ASN A 153 -23.97 -10.56 -9.89
C ASN A 153 -24.10 -11.97 -10.49
N ASP A 154 -23.03 -12.78 -10.44
CA ASP A 154 -23.02 -14.16 -10.96
C ASP A 154 -23.86 -15.10 -10.08
N GLU A 155 -23.95 -14.90 -8.75
CA GLU A 155 -24.89 -15.62 -7.88
C GLU A 155 -26.35 -15.28 -8.17
N THR A 156 -26.61 -14.04 -8.62
CA THR A 156 -27.94 -13.60 -9.06
C THR A 156 -28.32 -14.23 -10.41
N GLU A 157 -27.37 -14.34 -11.35
CA GLU A 157 -27.60 -15.00 -12.65
C GLU A 157 -27.65 -16.54 -12.55
N ALA A 158 -26.86 -17.17 -11.67
CA ALA A 158 -26.84 -18.63 -11.50
C ALA A 158 -28.14 -19.20 -10.91
N ARG A 159 -28.92 -18.39 -10.17
CA ARG A 159 -30.27 -18.77 -9.72
C ARG A 159 -31.30 -18.85 -10.85
N LEU A 160 -31.00 -18.29 -12.02
CA LEU A 160 -31.94 -18.22 -13.14
C LEU A 160 -31.74 -19.29 -14.22
N ASN A 161 -30.60 -20.01 -14.28
CA ASN A 161 -30.38 -21.05 -15.30
C ASN A 161 -29.44 -22.20 -14.86
N PRO A 162 -29.97 -23.30 -14.30
CA PRO A 162 -29.19 -24.47 -13.95
C PRO A 162 -29.19 -25.49 -15.08
N THR A 163 -28.36 -25.31 -16.12
CA THR A 163 -28.11 -26.42 -17.05
C THR A 163 -26.78 -26.29 -17.78
N SER A 164 -25.96 -27.34 -17.65
CA SER A 164 -24.79 -27.71 -18.46
C SER A 164 -23.47 -27.83 -17.68
N ALA A 165 -23.41 -28.80 -16.76
CA ALA A 165 -22.15 -29.39 -16.32
C ALA A 165 -22.06 -30.81 -16.88
N ASN A 166 -21.38 -30.98 -18.01
CA ASN A 166 -20.55 -32.16 -18.33
C ASN A 166 -20.01 -32.08 -19.77
N ALA A 167 -18.68 -31.94 -19.90
CA ALA A 167 -17.83 -32.78 -20.76
C ALA A 167 -16.43 -32.16 -20.94
N ASN A 168 -15.43 -33.05 -21.03
CA ASN A 168 -14.11 -32.89 -21.64
C ASN A 168 -13.01 -32.14 -20.85
N GLN A 169 -11.75 -32.59 -20.79
CA GLN A 169 -11.07 -33.84 -21.16
C GLN A 169 -9.60 -33.70 -20.72
N LYS A 170 -8.89 -34.83 -20.65
CA LYS A 170 -7.45 -34.97 -20.47
C LYS A 170 -6.65 -34.11 -21.47
N ASN A 171 -5.83 -33.19 -20.94
CA ASN A 171 -4.53 -32.76 -21.48
C ASN A 171 -3.88 -31.83 -20.45
N ASN A 172 -3.10 -32.38 -19.52
CA ASN A 172 -2.52 -31.62 -18.41
C ASN A 172 -1.27 -30.81 -18.82
N ARG A 173 -1.32 -30.15 -19.97
CA ARG A 173 -0.47 -28.97 -20.21
C ARG A 173 -1.09 -27.88 -19.34
N VAL A 174 -0.43 -27.52 -18.25
CA VAL A 174 -0.88 -26.45 -17.34
C VAL A 174 -1.23 -25.24 -18.20
N LYS A 175 -2.54 -24.99 -18.33
CA LYS A 175 -3.07 -23.91 -19.14
C LYS A 175 -2.45 -22.63 -18.62
N GLU A 176 -1.76 -21.90 -19.49
CA GLU A 176 -1.15 -20.63 -19.08
C GLU A 176 -2.24 -19.70 -18.54
N ARG A 177 -1.98 -19.16 -17.34
CA ARG A 177 -2.89 -18.23 -16.65
C ARG A 177 -2.96 -16.89 -17.37
N LYS A 178 -4.09 -16.20 -17.19
CA LYS A 178 -4.27 -14.83 -17.65
C LYS A 178 -3.46 -13.86 -16.79
N ILE A 179 -3.04 -12.73 -17.36
CA ILE A 179 -2.25 -11.72 -16.65
C ILE A 179 -3.03 -11.17 -15.45
N GLY A 180 -4.34 -10.94 -15.59
CA GLY A 180 -5.20 -10.50 -14.49
C GLY A 180 -5.17 -11.47 -13.30
N GLU A 181 -5.42 -12.75 -13.55
CA GLU A 181 -5.36 -13.82 -12.54
C GLU A 181 -3.98 -13.90 -11.88
N VAL A 182 -2.91 -13.79 -12.67
CA VAL A 182 -1.55 -13.83 -12.12
C VAL A 182 -1.25 -12.65 -11.21
N VAL A 183 -1.62 -11.44 -11.62
CA VAL A 183 -1.45 -10.22 -10.81
C VAL A 183 -2.20 -10.36 -9.50
N GLU A 184 -3.46 -10.80 -9.54
CA GLU A 184 -4.32 -11.00 -8.40
C GLU A 184 -3.78 -12.08 -7.43
N LYS A 185 -3.31 -13.22 -7.94
CA LYS A 185 -2.75 -14.28 -7.10
C LYS A 185 -1.47 -13.85 -6.40
N VAL A 186 -0.57 -13.15 -7.11
CA VAL A 186 0.67 -12.59 -6.52
C VAL A 186 0.35 -11.53 -5.47
N ALA A 187 -0.65 -10.73 -5.76
CA ALA A 187 -1.14 -9.68 -4.90
C ALA A 187 -1.74 -10.20 -3.58
N LEU A 188 -2.66 -11.16 -3.68
CA LEU A 188 -3.25 -11.84 -2.53
C LEU A 188 -2.17 -12.55 -1.69
N TRP A 189 -1.24 -13.22 -2.36
CA TRP A 189 -0.09 -13.87 -1.71
C TRP A 189 0.75 -12.87 -0.89
N ARG A 190 1.02 -11.68 -1.44
CA ARG A 190 1.75 -10.62 -0.72
C ARG A 190 0.93 -9.99 0.39
N ARG A 191 -0.39 -9.87 0.22
CA ARG A 191 -1.30 -9.38 1.25
C ARG A 191 -1.31 -10.30 2.48
N PHE A 192 -1.33 -11.62 2.29
CA PHE A 192 -1.19 -12.58 3.40
C PHE A 192 0.14 -12.47 4.16
N TYR A 193 1.22 -12.11 3.45
CA TYR A 193 2.53 -11.91 4.08
C TYR A 193 2.63 -10.59 4.86
N THR A 194 2.19 -9.48 4.26
CA THR A 194 2.18 -8.16 4.92
C THR A 194 1.18 -8.10 6.08
N GLY A 195 0.07 -8.83 5.94
CA GLY A 195 -0.99 -8.93 6.92
C GLY A 195 -2.12 -7.93 6.70
N PHE A 196 -3.32 -8.30 7.17
CA PHE A 196 -4.53 -7.46 7.13
C PHE A 196 -5.44 -7.79 8.31
N TYR A 197 -6.36 -6.89 8.63
CA TYR A 197 -7.40 -7.13 9.64
C TYR A 197 -8.61 -7.79 8.97
N ASP A 198 -9.08 -8.86 9.59
CA ASP A 198 -10.32 -9.53 9.22
C ASP A 198 -11.55 -8.73 9.68
N GLU A 199 -12.75 -9.12 9.24
CA GLU A 199 -14.03 -8.50 9.63
C GLU A 199 -14.24 -8.49 11.16
N ASN A 200 -13.63 -9.46 11.85
CA ASN A 200 -13.62 -9.57 13.31
C ASN A 200 -12.53 -8.72 14.01
N GLY A 201 -11.83 -7.86 13.27
CA GLY A 201 -10.71 -7.06 13.79
C GLY A 201 -9.44 -7.85 14.13
N LYS A 202 -9.38 -9.15 13.76
CA LYS A 202 -8.20 -9.99 13.99
C LYS A 202 -7.14 -9.73 12.93
N PHE A 203 -5.90 -9.44 13.34
CA PHE A 203 -4.78 -9.32 12.42
C PHE A 203 -4.34 -10.70 11.92
N ILE A 204 -4.41 -10.91 10.60
CA ILE A 204 -4.00 -12.13 9.92
C ILE A 204 -2.73 -11.81 9.13
N ASN A 205 -1.61 -12.44 9.50
CA ASN A 205 -0.42 -12.55 8.68
C ASN A 205 0.07 -14.00 8.65
N MET A 206 0.82 -14.38 7.62
CA MET A 206 1.44 -15.71 7.56
C MET A 206 2.71 -15.72 6.72
N PRO A 207 3.63 -16.66 6.99
CA PRO A 207 4.82 -16.86 6.15
C PRO A 207 4.46 -17.10 4.68
N LEU A 208 5.37 -16.73 3.78
CA LEU A 208 5.15 -16.83 2.33
C LEU A 208 4.81 -18.25 1.85
N ASP A 209 5.34 -19.29 2.50
CA ASP A 209 5.04 -20.69 2.16
C ASP A 209 3.57 -21.03 2.47
N ASN A 210 3.08 -20.67 3.66
CA ASN A 210 1.69 -20.87 4.06
C ASN A 210 0.73 -20.01 3.21
N ALA A 211 1.13 -18.78 2.90
CA ALA A 211 0.37 -17.92 2.00
C ALA A 211 0.26 -18.53 0.59
N ALA A 212 1.33 -19.15 0.08
CA ALA A 212 1.32 -19.79 -1.24
C ALA A 212 0.36 -20.99 -1.29
N LEU A 213 0.36 -21.81 -0.23
CA LEU A 213 -0.62 -22.88 -0.05
C LEU A 213 -2.06 -22.35 -0.07
N LYS A 214 -2.32 -21.22 0.62
CA LYS A 214 -3.66 -20.60 0.62
C LYS A 214 -4.08 -20.03 -0.73
N VAL A 215 -3.15 -19.49 -1.51
CA VAL A 215 -3.39 -18.95 -2.86
C VAL A 215 -3.60 -20.07 -3.88
N GLY A 216 -3.14 -21.30 -3.59
CA GLY A 216 -3.27 -22.47 -4.46
C GLY A 216 -2.22 -22.52 -5.58
N ILE A 217 -1.10 -21.80 -5.43
CA ILE A 217 -0.01 -21.77 -6.40
C ILE A 217 1.31 -22.01 -5.67
N SER A 218 2.19 -22.81 -6.25
CA SER A 218 3.50 -23.05 -5.64
C SER A 218 4.30 -21.75 -5.49
N LYS A 219 4.99 -21.61 -4.35
CA LYS A 219 5.80 -20.42 -4.03
C LYS A 219 6.77 -20.05 -5.16
N LYS A 220 7.46 -21.04 -5.74
CA LYS A 220 8.38 -20.84 -6.87
C LYS A 220 7.70 -20.14 -8.06
N THR A 221 6.46 -20.53 -8.38
CA THR A 221 5.70 -19.96 -9.50
C THR A 221 5.24 -18.53 -9.17
N LEU A 222 4.81 -18.28 -7.93
CA LEU A 222 4.45 -16.94 -7.46
C LEU A 222 5.66 -15.99 -7.44
N ASP A 223 6.83 -16.49 -7.04
CA ASP A 223 8.10 -15.77 -7.10
C ASP A 223 8.46 -15.38 -8.55
N ASP A 224 8.33 -16.31 -9.52
CA ASP A 224 8.51 -16.00 -10.95
C ASP A 224 7.49 -14.95 -11.43
N TYR A 225 6.21 -15.13 -11.15
CA TYR A 225 5.17 -14.18 -11.54
C TYR A 225 5.43 -12.78 -10.99
N LEU A 226 5.82 -12.67 -9.72
CA LEU A 226 6.18 -11.40 -9.11
C LEU A 226 7.36 -10.74 -9.82
N LEU A 227 8.39 -11.52 -10.16
CA LEU A 227 9.54 -11.01 -10.92
C LEU A 227 9.11 -10.48 -12.30
N GLN A 228 8.28 -11.22 -13.02
CA GLN A 228 7.75 -10.79 -14.33
C GLN A 228 6.92 -9.51 -14.22
N ILE A 229 6.06 -9.40 -13.20
CA ILE A 229 5.26 -8.20 -12.95
C ILE A 229 6.17 -7.00 -12.65
N ARG A 230 7.20 -7.17 -11.80
CA ARG A 230 8.15 -6.11 -11.47
C ARG A 230 8.92 -5.63 -12.71
N CYS A 231 9.44 -6.56 -13.51
CA CYS A 231 10.12 -6.22 -14.77
C CYS A 231 9.15 -5.56 -15.76
N GLY A 232 7.94 -6.08 -15.91
CA GLY A 232 6.91 -5.48 -16.76
C GLY A 232 6.63 -4.03 -16.37
N LYS A 233 6.44 -3.76 -15.07
CA LYS A 233 6.25 -2.40 -14.55
C LYS A 233 7.47 -1.51 -14.84
N LYS A 234 8.69 -2.01 -14.62
CA LYS A 234 9.95 -1.30 -14.93
C LYS A 234 10.01 -0.88 -16.40
N TYR A 235 9.60 -1.75 -17.32
CA TYR A 235 9.65 -1.51 -18.76
C TYR A 235 8.38 -0.87 -19.33
N GLY A 236 7.43 -0.43 -18.51
CA GLY A 236 6.22 0.25 -18.98
C GLY A 236 5.16 -0.67 -19.60
N PHE A 237 5.10 -1.94 -19.21
CA PHE A 237 4.04 -2.85 -19.65
C PHE A 237 2.66 -2.36 -19.17
N ASN A 238 1.71 -2.20 -20.10
CA ASN A 238 0.35 -1.79 -19.75
C ASN A 238 -0.48 -3.01 -19.30
N PHE A 239 -0.53 -3.27 -18.00
CA PHE A 239 -1.28 -4.39 -17.44
C PHE A 239 -2.79 -4.29 -17.69
N ASN A 240 -3.36 -3.09 -17.56
CA ASN A 240 -4.81 -2.86 -17.69
C ASN A 240 -5.32 -3.25 -19.08
N LYS A 241 -4.58 -2.88 -20.14
CA LYS A 241 -4.95 -3.25 -21.52
C LYS A 241 -4.77 -4.74 -21.83
N ASN A 242 -4.03 -5.48 -21.00
CA ASN A 242 -3.64 -6.86 -21.25
C ASN A 242 -4.12 -7.84 -20.16
N LEU A 243 -5.12 -7.48 -19.36
CA LEU A 243 -5.59 -8.34 -18.26
C LEU A 243 -6.12 -9.70 -18.74
N SER A 244 -6.81 -9.71 -19.88
CA SER A 244 -7.38 -10.92 -20.49
C SER A 244 -6.36 -11.79 -21.22
N GLU A 245 -5.18 -11.24 -21.50
CA GLU A 245 -4.10 -11.90 -22.22
C GLU A 245 -3.38 -12.91 -21.34
N ARG A 246 -2.68 -13.86 -21.96
CA ARG A 246 -1.90 -14.87 -21.23
C ARG A 246 -0.58 -14.30 -20.72
N ILE A 247 -0.11 -14.85 -19.59
CA ILE A 247 1.16 -14.45 -18.96
C ILE A 247 2.38 -14.56 -19.88
N GLY A 248 2.31 -15.41 -20.91
CA GLY A 248 3.33 -15.49 -21.97
C GLY A 248 3.59 -14.15 -22.66
N LYS A 249 2.57 -13.31 -22.86
CA LYS A 249 2.71 -11.97 -23.47
C LYS A 249 3.61 -11.06 -22.63
N LEU A 250 3.42 -11.08 -21.30
CA LEU A 250 4.28 -10.34 -20.37
C LEU A 250 5.71 -10.87 -20.39
N ARG A 251 5.90 -12.20 -20.36
CA ARG A 251 7.24 -12.83 -20.38
C ARG A 251 8.01 -12.47 -21.65
N SER A 252 7.37 -12.54 -22.81
CA SER A 252 7.98 -12.17 -24.08
C SER A 252 8.37 -10.69 -24.10
N PHE A 253 7.48 -9.81 -23.63
CA PHE A 253 7.76 -8.37 -23.52
C PHE A 253 8.98 -8.07 -22.63
N VAL A 254 9.05 -8.70 -21.45
CA VAL A 254 10.16 -8.55 -20.51
C VAL A 254 11.48 -9.07 -21.12
N LYS A 255 11.44 -10.22 -21.81
CA LYS A 255 12.62 -10.80 -22.47
C LYS A 255 13.18 -9.86 -23.56
N SER A 256 12.30 -9.29 -24.39
CA SER A 256 12.71 -8.36 -25.45
C SER A 256 13.39 -7.10 -24.89
N HIS A 257 12.98 -6.61 -23.71
CA HIS A 257 13.60 -5.44 -23.08
C HIS A 257 14.91 -5.77 -22.37
N LYS A 258 15.00 -6.92 -21.69
CA LYS A 258 16.26 -7.37 -21.07
C LYS A 258 17.39 -7.51 -22.08
N ASN A 259 17.09 -8.05 -23.27
CA ASN A 259 18.08 -8.20 -24.35
C ASN A 259 18.55 -6.84 -24.91
N LYS A 260 17.68 -5.82 -24.92
CA LYS A 260 18.06 -4.46 -25.32
C LYS A 260 18.96 -3.79 -24.29
N GLU A 261 18.68 -3.98 -22.99
CA GLU A 261 19.54 -3.47 -21.91
C GLU A 261 20.94 -4.09 -21.96
N SER A 262 21.06 -5.41 -22.19
CA SER A 262 22.36 -6.09 -22.26
C SER A 262 23.18 -5.68 -23.48
N ASN A 263 22.54 -5.41 -24.63
CA ASN A 263 23.25 -5.00 -25.84
C ASN A 263 23.75 -3.54 -25.76
N ASN A 264 23.06 -2.66 -25.02
CA ASN A 264 23.48 -1.26 -24.86
C ASN A 264 24.64 -1.08 -23.87
N GLN A 265 24.94 -2.07 -23.02
CA GLN A 265 26.08 -2.04 -22.10
C GLN A 265 27.38 -2.63 -22.71
N GLY A 266 27.36 -3.06 -23.98
CA GLY A 266 28.52 -3.67 -24.66
C GLY A 266 29.32 -2.75 -25.60
N TYR A 267 28.91 -1.49 -25.80
CA TYR A 267 29.61 -0.53 -26.68
C TYR A 267 30.32 0.55 -25.85
N GLY A 268 31.40 0.14 -25.18
CA GLY A 268 32.25 1.02 -24.38
C GLY A 268 33.58 0.32 -24.04
N GLY A 269 34.39 0.06 -25.06
CA GLY A 269 35.71 -0.57 -24.90
C GLY A 269 36.39 -0.91 -26.22
N ASN A 270 36.63 0.11 -27.07
CA ASN A 270 37.69 0.06 -28.08
C ASN A 270 38.99 0.50 -27.36
N ASP A 271 40.02 -0.32 -27.37
CA ASP A 271 41.00 -0.46 -28.46
C ASP A 271 42.13 0.56 -28.26
N SER A 272 43.25 0.07 -27.74
CA SER A 272 44.52 0.77 -27.76
C SER A 272 45.63 -0.26 -27.95
N GLY A 273 45.92 -0.51 -29.22
CA GLY A 273 47.27 -0.38 -29.76
C GLY A 273 48.26 -1.44 -29.30
N GLY A 274 48.41 -2.47 -30.12
CA GLY A 274 49.72 -3.10 -30.29
C GLY A 274 50.65 -2.11 -30.97
N GLU A 275 51.81 -1.89 -30.36
CA GLU A 275 53.02 -1.49 -31.09
C GLU A 275 54.08 -2.55 -30.79
N ASP A 276 54.52 -3.16 -31.88
CA ASP A 276 55.70 -3.99 -32.01
C ASP A 276 56.93 -3.27 -31.48
N ASN A 277 57.86 -4.00 -30.89
CA ASN A 277 59.29 -3.75 -31.07
C ASN A 277 60.08 -5.03 -30.78
N ASP A 278 60.48 -5.68 -31.89
CA ASP A 278 61.67 -6.52 -31.97
C ASP A 278 62.92 -5.64 -31.77
N ALA A 279 63.77 -6.01 -30.79
CA ALA A 279 65.23 -5.92 -30.81
C ALA A 279 65.82 -6.41 -29.47
#